data_AF-A0A9D5PDE7-F1
#
_entry.id   AF-A0A9D5PDE7-F1
#
_cell.length_a   1.000
_cell.length_b   1.000
_cell.length_c   1.000
_cell.angle_alpha   90.00
_cell.angle_beta   90.00
_cell.angle_gamma   90.00
#
_symmetry.space_group_name_H-M   'P 1'
#
loop_
_entity.id
_entity.type
_entity.pdbx_description
1 polymer ?
#
loop_
_entity_poly.entity_id
_entity_poly.type
_entity_poly.pdbx_seq_one_letter_code
_entity_poly.pdbx_strand_id
1 'polypeptide(L)'
;MIKHLFSKSVGTIFVLSGASKAFNVAAFADEARLYADAYIADGLHHLAMPAAVAICAVEIWLGLLAISRRYATFAMWPMLALLSFFVWLTAVNAFWPSPFGPIESCGCFGELIHFTPLASFIKSAVLWLVALATVVMQPRIAADAVKPSRYATFAMVAGIALPLFSLLALDRMGHGAYLAAFIAVFTALCGVEVEAYRREYVRHCIIKQGFSNIN
;
A
#
# COMPACT_ATOMS: atom_id res chain seq x y z
N MET A 1 2.20 23.69 5.15
CA MET A 1 1.93 22.76 6.27
C MET A 1 0.83 21.76 5.90
N ILE A 2 -0.35 22.23 5.47
CA ILE A 2 -1.53 21.41 5.11
C ILE A 2 -1.23 20.30 4.09
N LYS A 3 -0.56 20.61 2.96
CA LYS A 3 -0.26 19.63 1.89
C LYS A 3 0.54 18.40 2.37
N HIS A 4 1.37 18.57 3.39
CA HIS A 4 2.18 17.48 3.95
C HIS A 4 1.40 16.61 4.94
N LEU A 5 0.36 17.15 5.57
CA LEU A 5 -0.52 16.41 6.46
C LEU A 5 -1.39 15.43 5.65
N PHE A 6 -1.93 15.89 4.52
CA PHE A 6 -2.70 15.03 3.61
C PHE A 6 -1.84 13.89 3.04
N SER A 7 -0.63 14.16 2.54
CA SER A 7 0.28 13.11 2.04
C SER A 7 0.59 12.04 3.10
N LYS A 8 0.83 12.47 4.34
CA LYS A 8 1.09 11.54 5.45
C LYS A 8 -0.11 10.65 5.76
N SER A 9 -1.30 11.24 5.87
CA SER A 9 -2.52 10.46 6.16
C SER A 9 -2.82 9.45 5.05
N VAL A 10 -2.74 9.84 3.78
CA VAL A 10 -2.92 8.92 2.63
C VAL A 10 -1.87 7.81 2.66
N GLY A 11 -0.60 8.14 2.89
CA GLY A 11 0.48 7.16 3.02
C GLY A 11 0.25 6.17 4.15
N THR A 12 -0.18 6.64 5.34
CA THR A 12 -0.52 5.77 6.47
C THR A 12 -1.67 4.82 6.14
N ILE A 13 -2.74 5.31 5.50
CA ILE A 13 -3.86 4.45 5.10
C ILE A 13 -3.40 3.38 4.11
N PHE A 14 -2.53 3.73 3.17
CA PHE A 14 -1.94 2.78 2.22
C PHE A 14 -1.10 1.70 2.90
N VAL A 15 -0.24 2.07 3.86
CA VAL A 15 0.54 1.10 4.64
C VAL A 15 -0.38 0.14 5.39
N LEU A 16 -1.42 0.65 6.05
CA LEU A 16 -2.38 -0.18 6.78
C LEU A 16 -3.17 -1.10 5.85
N SER A 17 -3.59 -0.61 4.69
CA SER A 17 -4.30 -1.37 3.66
C SER A 17 -3.43 -2.48 3.05
N GLY A 18 -2.17 -2.18 2.74
CA GLY A 18 -1.21 -3.18 2.26
C GLY A 18 -0.86 -4.21 3.33
N ALA A 19 -0.71 -3.79 4.59
CA ALA A 19 -0.45 -4.69 5.71
C ALA A 19 -1.65 -5.62 5.99
N SER A 20 -2.89 -5.12 5.90
CA SER A 20 -4.08 -5.97 6.06
C SER A 20 -4.19 -7.02 4.96
N LYS A 21 -3.81 -6.69 3.71
CA LYS A 21 -3.76 -7.68 2.63
C LYS A 21 -2.60 -8.66 2.82
N ALA A 22 -1.44 -8.17 3.28
CA ALA A 22 -0.27 -8.99 3.57
C ALA A 22 -0.51 -9.99 4.71
N PHE A 23 -1.41 -9.68 5.66
CA PHE A 23 -1.80 -10.62 6.71
C PHE A 23 -2.39 -11.92 6.15
N ASN A 24 -3.18 -11.85 5.08
CA ASN A 24 -3.62 -13.05 4.39
C ASN A 24 -3.46 -12.91 2.88
N VAL A 25 -2.20 -12.92 2.48
CA VAL A 25 -1.83 -12.78 1.08
C VAL A 25 -2.37 -13.92 0.21
N ALA A 26 -2.61 -15.11 0.78
CA ALA A 26 -3.18 -16.25 0.06
C ALA A 26 -4.62 -16.01 -0.34
N ALA A 27 -5.47 -15.54 0.58
CA ALA A 27 -6.84 -15.21 0.23
C ALA A 27 -6.98 -13.97 -0.64
N PHE A 28 -6.11 -12.96 -0.44
CA PHE A 28 -6.04 -11.85 -1.38
C PHE A 28 -5.67 -12.33 -2.79
N ALA A 29 -4.80 -13.34 -2.90
CA ALA A 29 -4.50 -13.97 -4.18
C ALA A 29 -5.70 -14.71 -4.77
N ASP A 30 -6.50 -15.40 -3.96
CA ASP A 30 -7.71 -16.09 -4.44
C ASP A 30 -8.78 -15.09 -4.91
N GLU A 31 -8.96 -13.98 -4.20
CA GLU A 31 -9.79 -12.88 -4.67
C GLU A 31 -9.26 -12.32 -6.00
N ALA A 32 -7.95 -12.07 -6.10
CA ALA A 32 -7.33 -11.60 -7.34
C ALA A 32 -7.49 -12.60 -8.50
N ARG A 33 -7.54 -13.91 -8.24
CA ARG A 33 -7.88 -14.94 -9.25
C ARG A 33 -9.29 -14.73 -9.76
N LEU A 34 -10.28 -14.66 -8.87
CA LEU A 34 -11.68 -14.47 -9.25
C LEU A 34 -11.88 -13.20 -10.11
N TYR A 35 -11.20 -12.10 -9.76
CA TYR A 35 -11.22 -10.89 -10.59
C TYR A 35 -10.52 -11.08 -11.94
N ALA A 36 -9.41 -11.79 -12.00
CA ALA A 36 -8.71 -12.07 -13.25
C ALA A 36 -9.56 -12.91 -14.21
N ASP A 37 -10.27 -13.89 -13.68
CA ASP A 37 -11.10 -14.84 -14.42
C ASP A 37 -12.36 -14.16 -14.94
N ALA A 38 -12.97 -13.31 -14.10
CA ALA A 38 -14.18 -12.59 -14.47
C ALA A 38 -13.93 -11.42 -15.44
N TYR A 39 -12.80 -10.72 -15.33
CA TYR A 39 -12.65 -9.39 -15.94
C TYR A 39 -11.36 -9.15 -16.73
N ILE A 40 -10.37 -10.04 -16.67
CA ILE A 40 -9.07 -9.84 -17.34
C ILE A 40 -8.85 -10.86 -18.46
N ALA A 41 -8.55 -12.12 -18.12
CA ALA A 41 -8.32 -13.20 -19.09
C ALA A 41 -8.17 -14.57 -18.39
N ASP A 42 -8.75 -15.62 -19.00
CA ASP A 42 -8.76 -17.04 -18.58
C ASP A 42 -7.37 -17.72 -18.48
N GLY A 43 -6.28 -16.97 -18.53
CA GLY A 43 -4.91 -17.49 -18.44
C GLY A 43 -4.11 -16.95 -17.25
N LEU A 44 -4.60 -15.94 -16.52
CA LEU A 44 -3.81 -15.23 -15.51
C LEU A 44 -3.84 -15.86 -14.10
N HIS A 45 -4.60 -16.95 -13.91
CA HIS A 45 -4.77 -17.60 -12.60
C HIS A 45 -3.45 -17.96 -11.89
N HIS A 46 -2.44 -18.41 -12.66
CA HIS A 46 -1.13 -18.80 -12.13
C HIS A 46 -0.31 -17.60 -11.65
N LEU A 47 -0.60 -16.40 -12.19
CA LEU A 47 0.07 -15.16 -11.83
C LEU A 47 -0.59 -14.45 -10.65
N ALA A 48 -1.76 -14.87 -10.20
CA ALA A 48 -2.49 -14.17 -9.14
C ALA A 48 -1.76 -14.17 -7.79
N MET A 49 -1.10 -15.27 -7.40
CA MET A 49 -0.29 -15.32 -6.19
C MET A 49 0.92 -14.37 -6.23
N PRO A 50 1.81 -14.42 -7.25
CA PRO A 50 2.90 -13.46 -7.33
C PRO A 50 2.41 -12.02 -7.52
N ALA A 51 1.28 -11.80 -8.22
CA ALA A 51 0.68 -10.48 -8.35
C ALA A 51 0.16 -9.95 -7.00
N ALA A 52 -0.50 -10.77 -6.19
CA ALA A 52 -0.99 -10.40 -4.87
C ALA A 52 0.15 -9.97 -3.95
N VAL A 53 1.23 -10.74 -3.90
CA VAL A 53 2.45 -10.41 -3.15
C VAL A 53 3.06 -9.10 -3.64
N ALA A 54 3.19 -8.93 -4.97
CA ALA A 54 3.77 -7.75 -5.56
C ALA A 54 2.92 -6.50 -5.26
N ILE A 55 1.60 -6.60 -5.38
CA ILE A 55 0.66 -5.52 -5.08
C ILE A 55 0.76 -5.12 -3.61
N CYS A 56 0.75 -6.08 -2.67
CA CYS A 56 0.93 -5.81 -1.24
C CYS A 56 2.27 -5.10 -0.96
N ALA A 57 3.35 -5.61 -1.56
CA ALA A 57 4.68 -5.04 -1.36
C ALA A 57 4.80 -3.62 -1.91
N VAL A 58 4.26 -3.37 -3.11
CA VAL A 58 4.22 -2.05 -3.74
C VAL A 58 3.34 -1.09 -2.94
N GLU A 59 2.19 -1.53 -2.43
CA GLU A 59 1.27 -0.70 -1.64
C GLU A 59 1.93 -0.23 -0.33
N ILE A 60 2.57 -1.15 0.39
CA ILE A 60 3.32 -0.81 1.63
C ILE A 60 4.51 0.10 1.29
N TRP A 61 5.28 -0.23 0.26
CA TRP A 61 6.45 0.55 -0.13
C TRP A 61 6.10 1.98 -0.53
N LEU A 62 5.11 2.15 -1.40
CA LEU A 62 4.63 3.47 -1.83
C LEU A 62 3.99 4.25 -0.67
N GLY A 63 3.26 3.57 0.22
CA GLY A 63 2.70 4.19 1.42
C GLY A 63 3.78 4.75 2.36
N LEU A 64 4.86 4.00 2.58
CA LEU A 64 6.02 4.47 3.35
C LEU A 64 6.70 5.65 2.65
N LEU A 65 6.97 5.56 1.34
CA LEU A 65 7.53 6.67 0.58
C LEU A 65 6.65 7.94 0.65
N ALA A 66 5.33 7.80 0.62
CA ALA A 66 4.39 8.92 0.70
C ALA A 66 4.37 9.63 2.07
N ILE A 67 4.74 8.93 3.15
CA ILE A 67 4.95 9.53 4.48
C ILE A 67 6.18 10.43 4.48
N SER A 68 7.19 10.10 3.68
CA SER A 68 8.39 10.92 3.52
C SER A 68 8.17 12.11 2.59
N ARG A 69 8.40 13.32 3.11
CA ARG A 69 8.21 14.58 2.38
C ARG A 69 9.03 14.64 1.08
N ARG A 70 10.18 13.97 1.05
CA ARG A 70 11.08 13.92 -0.11
C ARG A 70 10.52 13.06 -1.24
N TYR A 71 9.88 11.94 -0.90
CA TYR A 71 9.42 10.96 -1.87
C TYR A 71 7.92 11.07 -2.17
N ALA A 72 7.17 11.86 -1.40
CA ALA A 72 5.73 12.08 -1.57
C ALA A 72 5.32 12.31 -3.02
N THR A 73 5.90 13.31 -3.71
CA THR A 73 5.51 13.61 -5.10
C THR A 73 5.80 12.46 -6.05
N PHE A 74 6.88 11.69 -5.83
CA PHE A 74 7.20 10.52 -6.65
C PHE A 74 6.26 9.34 -6.35
N ALA A 75 5.95 9.07 -5.08
CA ALA A 75 5.12 7.94 -4.66
C ALA A 75 3.64 8.13 -5.03
N MET A 76 3.14 9.36 -5.03
CA MET A 76 1.73 9.63 -5.30
C MET A 76 1.29 9.30 -6.73
N TRP A 77 2.17 9.41 -7.73
CA TRP A 77 1.86 9.05 -9.13
C TRP A 77 1.56 7.55 -9.31
N PRO A 78 2.46 6.61 -8.93
CA PRO A 78 2.17 5.19 -9.01
C PRO A 78 1.06 4.77 -8.03
N MET A 79 0.89 5.45 -6.87
CA MET A 79 -0.26 5.21 -5.99
C MET A 79 -1.59 5.54 -6.69
N LEU A 80 -1.65 6.63 -7.44
CA LEU A 80 -2.82 6.97 -8.24
C LEU A 80 -3.08 5.93 -9.32
N ALA A 81 -2.04 5.43 -10.00
CA ALA A 81 -2.18 4.38 -11.00
C ALA A 81 -2.76 3.10 -10.36
N LEU A 82 -2.22 2.68 -9.21
CA LEU A 82 -2.69 1.51 -8.48
C LEU A 82 -4.13 1.68 -7.98
N LEU A 83 -4.48 2.84 -7.42
CA LEU A 83 -5.86 3.13 -7.01
C LEU A 83 -6.81 3.17 -8.20
N SER A 84 -6.40 3.72 -9.33
CA SER A 84 -7.23 3.77 -10.55
C SER A 84 -7.56 2.37 -11.03
N PHE A 85 -6.58 1.45 -10.97
CA PHE A 85 -6.77 0.04 -11.28
C PHE A 85 -7.76 -0.63 -10.32
N PHE A 86 -7.61 -0.43 -9.01
CA PHE A 86 -8.56 -0.98 -8.03
C PHE A 86 -9.96 -0.40 -8.18
N VAL A 87 -10.09 0.92 -8.35
CA VAL A 87 -11.38 1.59 -8.58
C VAL A 87 -12.05 1.04 -9.83
N TRP A 88 -11.30 0.79 -10.90
CA TRP A 88 -11.83 0.16 -12.11
C TRP A 88 -12.35 -1.25 -11.83
N LEU A 89 -11.56 -2.12 -11.17
CA LEU A 89 -12.00 -3.47 -10.80
C LEU A 89 -13.27 -3.46 -9.94
N THR A 90 -13.31 -2.60 -8.91
CA THR A 90 -14.47 -2.53 -8.01
C THR A 90 -15.69 -1.90 -8.70
N ALA A 91 -15.49 -0.93 -9.61
CA ALA A 91 -16.56 -0.37 -10.41
C ALA A 91 -17.17 -1.42 -11.34
N VAL A 92 -16.34 -2.20 -12.04
CA VAL A 92 -16.82 -3.26 -12.93
C VAL A 92 -17.58 -4.33 -12.13
N ASN A 93 -17.10 -4.74 -10.96
CA ASN A 93 -17.82 -5.69 -10.09
C ASN A 93 -19.16 -5.14 -9.57
N ALA A 94 -19.23 -3.84 -9.25
CA ALA A 94 -20.46 -3.21 -8.75
C ALA A 94 -21.52 -2.96 -9.85
N PHE A 95 -21.10 -2.54 -11.05
CA PHE A 95 -22.00 -2.17 -12.14
C PHE A 95 -22.26 -3.29 -13.14
N TRP A 96 -21.33 -4.24 -13.27
CA TRP A 96 -21.41 -5.38 -14.19
C TRP A 96 -20.99 -6.69 -13.48
N PRO A 97 -21.81 -7.16 -12.52
CA PRO A 97 -21.50 -8.38 -11.78
C PRO A 97 -21.36 -9.58 -12.71
N SER A 98 -20.42 -10.47 -12.36
CA SER A 98 -20.20 -11.75 -13.04
C SER A 98 -21.49 -12.59 -13.06
N PRO A 99 -21.67 -13.51 -14.04
CA PRO A 99 -22.81 -14.44 -14.08
C PRO A 99 -22.99 -15.29 -12.81
N PHE A 100 -21.97 -15.37 -11.94
CA PHE A 100 -22.03 -16.08 -10.66
C PHE A 100 -22.39 -15.18 -9.45
N GLY A 101 -22.73 -13.90 -9.70
CA GLY A 101 -22.99 -12.90 -8.67
C GLY A 101 -21.80 -11.95 -8.44
N PRO A 102 -21.99 -10.86 -7.66
CA PRO A 102 -20.90 -9.97 -7.31
C PRO A 102 -19.84 -10.72 -6.49
N ILE A 103 -18.57 -10.49 -6.80
CA ILE A 103 -17.46 -11.05 -6.02
C ILE A 103 -17.43 -10.28 -4.70
N GLU A 104 -17.93 -10.89 -3.63
CA GLU A 104 -17.75 -10.42 -2.27
C GLU A 104 -16.38 -10.88 -1.79
N SER A 105 -15.59 -9.98 -1.19
CA SER A 105 -14.28 -10.31 -0.63
C SER A 105 -14.48 -11.34 0.48
N CYS A 106 -14.25 -12.62 0.19
CA CYS A 106 -14.37 -13.69 1.17
C CYS A 106 -13.40 -13.42 2.34
N GLY A 107 -13.96 -13.14 3.52
CA GLY A 107 -13.22 -12.75 4.71
C GLY A 107 -12.12 -13.74 5.09
N CYS A 108 -10.87 -13.38 4.81
CA CYS A 108 -9.72 -14.11 5.29
C CYS A 108 -9.13 -13.50 6.56
N PHE A 109 -10.04 -13.54 7.50
CA PHE A 109 -10.09 -13.24 8.91
C PHE A 109 -11.59 -13.25 9.14
N GLY A 110 -12.09 -13.85 10.22
CA GLY A 110 -13.44 -13.51 10.65
C GLY A 110 -13.61 -11.99 10.59
N GLU A 111 -14.46 -11.52 9.67
CA GLU A 111 -14.59 -10.12 9.35
C GLU A 111 -14.97 -9.38 10.62
N LEU A 112 -14.18 -8.37 11.00
CA LEU A 112 -14.73 -7.32 11.83
C LEU A 112 -15.68 -6.43 11.00
N ILE A 113 -15.62 -6.44 9.65
CA ILE A 113 -16.61 -5.78 8.75
C ILE A 113 -16.69 -6.45 7.36
N HIS A 114 -17.82 -7.08 7.05
CA HIS A 114 -18.25 -7.35 5.67
C HIS A 114 -18.50 -6.05 4.92
N PHE A 115 -17.68 -5.76 3.91
CA PHE A 115 -17.92 -4.63 3.04
C PHE A 115 -18.70 -5.10 1.81
N THR A 116 -19.91 -4.56 1.65
CA THR A 116 -20.66 -4.73 0.42
C THR A 116 -19.82 -4.21 -0.77
N PRO A 117 -20.01 -4.75 -1.99
CA PRO A 117 -19.29 -4.29 -3.18
C PRO A 117 -19.37 -2.77 -3.37
N LEU A 118 -20.52 -2.18 -3.03
CA LEU A 118 -20.74 -0.73 -3.05
C LEU A 118 -19.92 0.01 -1.98
N ALA A 119 -19.82 -0.51 -0.75
CA ALA A 119 -19.03 0.11 0.31
C ALA A 119 -17.52 0.04 0.00
N SER A 120 -17.06 -1.06 -0.60
CA SER A 120 -15.68 -1.19 -1.08
C SER A 120 -15.38 -0.21 -2.21
N PHE A 121 -16.32 -0.02 -3.15
CA PHE A 121 -16.21 0.99 -4.20
C PHE A 121 -16.11 2.41 -3.65
N ILE A 122 -17.00 2.80 -2.73
CA ILE A 122 -17.00 4.14 -2.12
C ILE A 122 -15.67 4.40 -1.40
N LYS A 123 -15.17 3.42 -0.64
CA LYS A 123 -13.88 3.53 0.06
C LYS A 123 -12.72 3.78 -0.91
N SER A 124 -12.64 2.99 -1.98
CA SER A 124 -11.59 3.11 -3.01
C SER A 124 -11.71 4.42 -3.78
N ALA A 125 -12.92 4.87 -4.12
CA ALA A 125 -13.18 6.13 -4.81
C ALA A 125 -12.83 7.34 -3.94
N VAL A 126 -13.15 7.33 -2.64
CA VAL A 126 -12.77 8.40 -1.71
C VAL A 126 -11.25 8.47 -1.57
N LEU A 127 -10.56 7.33 -1.40
CA LEU A 127 -9.10 7.30 -1.35
C LEU A 127 -8.47 7.82 -2.65
N TRP A 128 -9.04 7.47 -3.80
CA TRP A 128 -8.61 7.98 -5.09
C TRP A 128 -8.78 9.49 -5.22
N LEU A 129 -9.92 10.04 -4.80
CA LEU A 129 -10.17 11.49 -4.81
C LEU A 129 -9.22 12.25 -3.89
N VAL A 130 -8.97 11.73 -2.67
CA VAL A 130 -8.02 12.34 -1.74
C VAL A 130 -6.60 12.28 -2.31
N ALA A 131 -6.20 11.14 -2.87
CA ALA A 131 -4.90 10.99 -3.53
C ALA A 131 -4.77 11.97 -4.71
N LEU A 132 -5.81 12.12 -5.53
CA LEU A 132 -5.82 13.03 -6.68
C LEU A 132 -5.69 14.48 -6.22
N ALA A 133 -6.47 14.89 -5.23
CA ALA A 133 -6.38 16.22 -4.63
C ALA A 133 -4.97 16.51 -4.11
N THR A 134 -4.30 15.54 -3.48
CA THR A 134 -2.93 15.73 -3.01
C THR A 134 -1.93 15.93 -4.15
N VAL A 135 -2.07 15.23 -5.27
CA VAL A 135 -1.20 15.40 -6.44
C VAL A 135 -1.41 16.76 -7.10
N VAL A 136 -2.67 17.18 -7.28
CA VAL A 136 -3.00 18.48 -7.88
C VAL A 136 -2.51 19.63 -7.02
N MET A 137 -2.60 19.50 -5.69
CA MET A 137 -2.16 20.55 -4.76
C MET A 137 -0.64 20.58 -4.58
N GLN A 138 0.09 19.50 -4.84
CA GLN A 138 1.54 19.50 -4.72
C GLN A 138 2.17 20.23 -5.91
N PRO A 139 3.12 21.15 -5.68
CA PRO A 139 3.90 21.70 -6.78
C PRO A 139 4.55 20.53 -7.53
N ARG A 140 4.54 20.57 -8.87
CA ARG A 140 5.27 19.61 -9.71
C ARG A 140 6.76 19.80 -9.47
N ILE A 141 7.27 19.22 -8.39
CA ILE A 141 8.70 19.12 -8.16
C ILE A 141 9.18 18.17 -9.25
N ALA A 142 10.02 18.67 -10.17
CA ALA A 142 10.68 17.84 -11.15
C ALA A 142 11.28 16.64 -10.42
N ALA A 143 11.18 15.46 -11.02
CA ALA A 143 11.74 14.22 -10.49
C ALA A 143 13.28 14.27 -10.54
N ASP A 144 13.87 15.33 -9.97
CA ASP A 144 15.29 15.60 -9.93
C ASP A 144 15.92 14.46 -9.15
N ALA A 145 16.51 13.55 -9.93
CA ALA A 145 17.26 12.35 -9.55
C ALA A 145 17.20 12.08 -8.04
N VAL A 146 16.07 11.51 -7.60
CA VAL A 146 15.90 11.14 -6.21
C VAL A 146 16.91 10.03 -5.93
N LYS A 147 18.12 10.38 -5.53
CA LYS A 147 19.13 9.40 -5.11
C LYS A 147 18.50 8.59 -3.98
N PRO A 148 18.47 7.25 -4.08
CA PRO A 148 17.86 6.40 -3.06
C PRO A 148 18.58 6.66 -1.74
N SER A 149 17.86 7.23 -0.79
CA SER A 149 18.35 7.37 0.58
C SER A 149 18.17 6.05 1.31
N ARG A 150 18.90 5.87 2.42
CA ARG A 150 18.77 4.67 3.27
C ARG A 150 17.32 4.39 3.67
N TYR A 151 16.51 5.43 3.83
CA TYR A 151 15.07 5.32 4.10
C TYR A 151 14.32 4.61 2.98
N ALA A 152 14.53 4.98 1.72
CA ALA A 152 13.86 4.33 0.58
C ALA A 152 14.21 2.84 0.47
N THR A 153 15.45 2.47 0.83
CA THR A 153 15.88 1.07 0.89
C THR A 153 15.19 0.32 2.03
N PHE A 154 15.12 0.89 3.24
CA PHE A 154 14.39 0.29 4.36
C PHE A 154 12.91 0.08 4.00
N ALA A 155 12.28 1.10 3.41
CA ALA A 155 10.88 1.02 3.01
C ALA A 155 10.63 -0.11 2.00
N MET A 156 11.57 -0.34 1.07
CA MET A 156 11.46 -1.42 0.10
C MET A 156 11.60 -2.79 0.78
N VAL A 157 12.56 -2.92 1.69
CA VAL A 157 12.75 -4.16 2.48
C VAL A 157 11.53 -4.44 3.34
N ALA A 158 10.96 -3.42 4.00
CA ALA A 158 9.75 -3.55 4.81
C ALA A 158 8.54 -3.97 3.96
N GLY A 159 8.38 -3.37 2.78
CA GLY A 159 7.32 -3.73 1.83
C GLY A 159 7.39 -5.18 1.37
N ILE A 160 8.59 -5.71 1.15
CA ILE A 160 8.78 -7.11 0.72
C ILE A 160 8.72 -8.09 1.90
N ALA A 161 9.31 -7.74 3.04
CA ALA A 161 9.46 -8.64 4.19
C ALA A 161 8.11 -9.11 4.75
N LEU A 162 7.12 -8.22 4.84
CA LEU A 162 5.82 -8.54 5.44
C LEU A 162 5.00 -9.57 4.64
N PRO A 163 4.75 -9.40 3.31
CA PRO A 163 4.04 -10.41 2.52
C PRO A 163 4.85 -11.70 2.35
N LEU A 164 6.19 -11.63 2.29
CA LEU A 164 7.03 -12.84 2.27
C LEU A 164 6.95 -13.61 3.59
N PHE A 165 7.00 -12.91 4.73
CA PHE A 165 6.80 -13.52 6.04
C PHE A 165 5.45 -14.23 6.09
N SER A 166 4.38 -13.58 5.61
CA SER A 166 3.07 -14.22 5.55
C SER A 166 3.09 -15.50 4.73
N LEU A 167 3.64 -15.49 3.51
CA LEU A 167 3.71 -16.69 2.68
C LEU A 167 4.48 -17.85 3.32
N LEU A 168 5.57 -17.55 4.01
CA LEU A 168 6.46 -18.58 4.56
C LEU A 168 5.97 -19.12 5.91
N ALA A 169 5.23 -18.32 6.67
CA ALA A 169 4.81 -18.64 8.03
C ALA A 169 3.37 -19.17 8.10
N LEU A 170 2.50 -18.85 7.12
CA LEU A 170 1.07 -19.18 7.18
C LEU A 170 0.82 -20.69 7.33
N ASP A 171 1.49 -21.52 6.54
CA ASP A 171 1.30 -22.98 6.58
C ASP A 171 2.14 -23.69 7.66
N ARG A 172 3.12 -22.99 8.25
CA ARG A 172 4.07 -23.57 9.22
C ARG A 172 3.70 -23.31 10.67
N MET A 173 2.93 -22.25 10.93
CA MET A 173 2.61 -21.81 12.29
C MET A 173 1.12 -21.97 12.55
N GLY A 174 0.74 -22.40 13.76
CA GLY A 174 -0.67 -22.35 14.18
C GLY A 174 -1.19 -20.91 14.19
N HIS A 175 -2.48 -20.71 13.90
CA HIS A 175 -3.09 -19.37 13.71
C HIS A 175 -2.73 -18.33 14.79
N GLY A 176 -2.73 -18.72 16.07
CA GLY A 176 -2.39 -17.81 17.17
C GLY A 176 -0.92 -17.38 17.18
N ALA A 177 -0.01 -18.32 16.91
CA ALA A 177 1.42 -18.03 16.83
C ALA A 177 1.77 -17.20 15.59
N TYR A 178 1.10 -17.50 14.46
CA TYR A 178 1.19 -16.71 13.24
C TYR A 178 0.77 -15.25 13.47
N LEU A 179 -0.39 -15.03 14.10
CA LEU A 179 -0.90 -13.68 14.38
C LEU A 179 0.05 -12.89 15.28
N ALA A 180 0.53 -13.49 16.36
CA ALA A 180 1.48 -12.85 17.27
C ALA A 180 2.79 -12.49 16.54
N ALA A 181 3.31 -13.40 15.73
CA ALA A 181 4.54 -13.18 14.97
C ALA A 181 4.35 -12.10 13.88
N PHE A 182 3.22 -12.08 13.19
CA PHE A 182 2.91 -11.05 12.19
C PHE A 182 2.86 -9.66 12.82
N ILE A 183 2.17 -9.50 13.95
CA ILE A 183 2.10 -8.22 14.68
C ILE A 183 3.49 -7.81 15.17
N ALA A 184 4.28 -8.74 15.70
CA ALA A 184 5.64 -8.47 16.15
C ALA A 184 6.54 -7.99 14.99
N VAL A 185 6.48 -8.65 13.84
CA VAL A 185 7.23 -8.25 12.63
C VAL A 185 6.76 -6.89 12.14
N PHE A 186 5.45 -6.66 12.04
CA PHE A 186 4.88 -5.39 11.59
C PHE A 186 5.29 -4.22 12.50
N THR A 187 5.19 -4.40 13.82
CA THR A 187 5.58 -3.37 14.80
C THR A 187 7.09 -3.10 14.79
N ALA A 188 7.93 -4.13 14.67
CA ALA A 188 9.37 -3.98 14.54
C ALA A 188 9.75 -3.20 13.26
N LEU A 189 9.14 -3.54 12.12
CA LEU A 189 9.34 -2.81 10.86
C LEU A 189 8.90 -1.35 10.98
N CYS A 190 7.72 -1.08 11.54
CA CYS A 190 7.28 0.29 11.80
C CYS A 190 8.27 1.06 12.69
N GLY A 191 8.83 0.42 13.72
CA GLY A 191 9.84 1.04 14.58
C GLY A 191 11.11 1.44 13.82
N VAL A 192 11.64 0.55 12.98
CA VAL A 192 12.80 0.82 12.13
C VAL A 192 12.52 1.96 11.15
N GLU A 193 11.33 1.97 10.54
CA GLU A 193 10.91 3.01 9.59
C GLU A 193 10.79 4.39 10.25
N VAL A 194 10.21 4.47 11.44
CA VAL A 194 10.08 5.73 12.19
C VAL A 194 11.47 6.30 12.53
N GLU A 195 12.41 5.45 12.92
CA GLU A 195 13.77 5.86 13.22
C GLU A 195 14.54 6.28 11.97
N ALA A 196 14.40 5.55 10.87
CA ALA A 196 14.97 5.91 9.57
C ALA A 196 14.42 7.25 9.06
N TYR A 197 13.09 7.45 9.18
CA TYR A 197 12.41 8.70 8.85
C TYR A 197 12.92 9.87 9.70
N ARG A 198 13.08 9.67 11.03
CA ARG A 198 13.62 10.69 11.94
C ARG A 198 15.03 11.12 11.52
N ARG A 199 15.93 10.18 11.22
CA ARG A 199 17.30 10.49 10.80
C ARG A 199 17.33 11.23 9.46
N GLU A 200 16.48 10.85 8.51
CA GLU A 200 16.37 11.55 7.23
C GLU A 200 15.82 12.97 7.40
N TYR A 201 14.81 13.14 8.26
CA TYR A 201 14.23 14.44 8.58
C TYR A 201 15.27 15.39 9.20
N VAL A 202 16.02 14.92 10.20
CA VAL A 202 17.10 15.70 10.85
C VAL A 202 18.17 16.10 9.83
N ARG A 203 18.59 15.18 8.95
CA ARG A 203 19.58 15.47 7.89
C ARG A 203 19.09 16.56 6.94
N HIS A 204 17.82 16.53 6.55
CA HIS A 204 17.20 17.57 5.71
C HIS A 204 17.15 18.94 6.40
N CYS A 205 16.84 18.99 7.70
CA CYS A 205 16.85 20.23 8.48
C CYS A 205 18.27 20.82 8.59
N ILE A 206 19.28 19.99 8.88
CA ILE A 206 20.68 20.42 8.98
C ILE A 206 21.17 21.01 7.65
N ILE A 207 20.90 20.34 6.52
CA ILE A 207 21.32 20.85 5.20
C ILE A 207 20.66 22.19 4.90
N LYS A 208 19.36 22.36 5.18
CA LYS A 208 18.67 23.63 4.96
C LYS A 208 19.19 24.77 5.85
N GLN A 209 19.50 24.49 7.12
CA GLN A 209 20.08 25.49 8.02
C GLN A 209 21.52 25.84 7.65
N GLY A 210 22.31 24.86 7.21
CA GLY A 210 23.67 25.09 6.70
C GLY A 210 23.70 26.02 5.48
N PHE A 211 22.74 25.88 4.56
CA PHE A 211 22.61 26.80 3.40
C PHE A 211 22.10 28.19 3.78
N SER A 212 21.34 28.34 4.87
CA SER A 212 20.83 29.64 5.32
C SER A 212 21.85 30.49 6.08
N ASN A 213 22.96 29.91 6.55
CA ASN A 213 24.02 30.61 7.28
C ASN A 213 25.19 31.05 6.37
N ILE A 214 25.11 30.77 5.07
CA ILE A 214 26.16 31.10 4.07
C ILE A 214 25.67 32.24 3.13
N ASN A 215 24.41 32.66 3.23
CA ASN A 215 23.81 33.82 2.55
C ASN A 215 23.38 34.86 3.58
#